data_AF-A0A4Y1R9W2-F1
#
_entry.id   AF-A0A4Y1R9W2-F1
#
_cell.length_a   1.000
_cell.length_b   1.000
_cell.length_c   1.000
_cell.angle_alpha   90.00
_cell.angle_beta   90.00
_cell.angle_gamma   90.00
#
_symmetry.space_group_name_H-M   'P 1'
#
loop_
_entity.id
_entity.type
_entity.pdbx_description
1 polymer ?
#
loop_
_entity_poly.entity_id
_entity_poly.type
_entity_poly.pdbx_seq_one_letter_code
_entity_poly.pdbx_strand_id
1 'polypeptide(L)'
;MDVDFDDSFGNSDSIKESGFRKRFLELSSMLEPGRPPKTDKAAILGDAVRVVNQLRGEAQQLKDSNGDLQEKINELKAEKNELRDEKQRLKTEKENIERQIKALNTQPGFLPHPAAIPGPFSAPGQVVGGKLMPFVGYPGVSMWQFMPPAAVDTSQDHVLRPPVA
;
A
#
# COMPACT_ATOMS: atom_id res chain seq x y z
N MET A 1 -59.13 7.87 -68.13
CA MET A 1 -58.98 7.32 -66.77
C MET A 1 -57.67 6.56 -66.82
N ASP A 2 -56.57 7.22 -66.46
CA ASP A 2 -55.31 6.55 -66.22
C ASP A 2 -55.08 6.63 -64.72
N VAL A 3 -55.02 5.44 -64.14
CA VAL A 3 -55.02 5.20 -62.71
C VAL A 3 -53.58 5.37 -62.24
N ASP A 4 -53.33 6.36 -61.39
CA ASP A 4 -52.07 6.49 -60.65
C ASP A 4 -51.87 5.24 -59.78
N PHE A 5 -51.17 4.26 -60.32
CA PHE A 5 -50.84 3.01 -59.65
C PHE A 5 -49.35 3.02 -59.29
N ASP A 6 -49.12 3.37 -58.03
CA ASP A 6 -48.19 2.68 -57.13
C ASP A 6 -46.70 3.06 -57.13
N ASP A 7 -46.39 4.28 -56.68
CA ASP A 7 -45.02 4.72 -56.30
C ASP A 7 -44.82 4.75 -54.75
N SER A 8 -45.81 4.29 -53.98
CA SER A 8 -45.83 4.43 -52.51
C SER A 8 -45.06 3.32 -51.79
N PHE A 9 -45.07 2.08 -52.31
CA PHE A 9 -44.38 0.95 -51.66
C PHE A 9 -42.85 1.03 -51.78
N GLY A 10 -42.31 1.49 -52.91
CA GLY A 10 -40.87 1.61 -53.13
C GLY A 10 -40.16 2.59 -52.18
N ASN A 11 -40.88 3.61 -51.70
CA ASN A 11 -40.35 4.60 -50.78
C ASN A 11 -40.22 4.05 -49.34
N SER A 12 -41.12 3.18 -48.89
CA SER A 12 -41.07 2.62 -47.53
C SER A 12 -39.88 1.69 -47.31
N ASP A 13 -39.61 0.82 -48.27
CA ASP A 13 -38.53 -0.18 -48.15
C ASP A 13 -37.14 0.43 -48.33
N SER A 14 -37.02 1.45 -49.18
CA SER A 14 -35.79 2.24 -49.31
C SER A 14 -35.48 3.03 -48.03
N ILE A 15 -36.48 3.61 -47.36
CA ILE A 15 -36.31 4.28 -46.05
C ILE A 15 -35.84 3.28 -44.99
N LYS A 16 -36.48 2.11 -44.87
CA LYS A 16 -36.07 1.06 -43.91
C LYS A 16 -34.63 0.61 -44.16
N GLU A 17 -34.27 0.32 -45.40
CA GLU A 17 -32.93 -0.13 -45.78
C GLU A 17 -31.87 0.97 -45.54
N SER A 18 -32.21 2.25 -45.78
CA SER A 18 -31.33 3.37 -45.43
C SER A 18 -31.04 3.43 -43.92
N GLY A 19 -32.07 3.17 -43.10
CA GLY A 19 -31.94 3.09 -41.64
C GLY A 19 -31.08 1.91 -41.18
N PHE A 20 -31.23 0.73 -41.80
CA PHE A 20 -30.36 -0.41 -41.53
C PHE A 20 -28.90 -0.12 -41.88
N ARG A 21 -28.64 0.45 -43.07
CA ARG A 21 -27.29 0.82 -43.48
C ARG A 21 -26.63 1.78 -42.49
N LYS A 22 -27.36 2.79 -42.02
CA LYS A 22 -26.86 3.73 -41.00
C LYS A 22 -26.44 3.02 -39.72
N ARG A 23 -27.22 2.05 -39.22
CA ARG A 23 -26.88 1.28 -38.01
C ARG A 23 -25.62 0.42 -38.18
N PHE A 24 -25.41 -0.18 -39.34
CA PHE A 24 -24.19 -0.95 -39.62
C PHE A 24 -22.95 -0.04 -39.66
N LEU A 25 -23.07 1.14 -40.27
CA LEU A 25 -22.00 2.16 -40.27
C LEU A 25 -21.65 2.58 -38.85
N GLU A 26 -22.64 2.94 -38.04
CA GLU A 26 -22.45 3.33 -36.63
C GLU A 26 -21.79 2.20 -35.82
N LEU A 27 -22.33 0.97 -35.91
CA LEU A 27 -21.76 -0.18 -35.21
C LEU A 27 -20.30 -0.43 -35.62
N SER A 28 -19.98 -0.39 -36.91
CA SER A 28 -18.60 -0.58 -37.37
C SER A 28 -17.63 0.48 -36.81
N SER A 29 -18.10 1.74 -36.68
CA SER A 29 -17.29 2.83 -36.12
C SER A 29 -17.06 2.69 -34.62
N MET A 30 -18.00 2.08 -33.89
CA MET A 30 -17.85 1.77 -32.46
C MET A 30 -16.91 0.60 -32.21
N LEU A 31 -16.92 -0.41 -33.09
CA LEU A 31 -16.10 -1.61 -32.94
C LEU A 31 -14.61 -1.38 -33.22
N GLU A 32 -14.30 -0.52 -34.18
CA GLU A 32 -12.91 -0.15 -34.50
C GLU A 32 -12.79 1.38 -34.61
N PRO A 33 -12.69 2.09 -33.46
CA PRO A 33 -12.47 3.53 -33.46
C PRO A 33 -11.17 3.86 -34.21
N GLY A 34 -11.25 4.70 -35.23
CA GLY A 34 -10.09 5.14 -36.02
C GLY A 34 -9.78 4.32 -37.28
N ARG A 35 -10.55 3.27 -37.57
CA ARG A 35 -10.51 2.58 -38.87
C ARG A 35 -11.72 2.95 -39.74
N PRO A 36 -11.57 2.91 -41.08
CA PRO A 36 -12.70 3.13 -41.97
C PRO A 36 -13.79 2.07 -41.73
N PRO A 37 -15.08 2.45 -41.73
CA PRO A 37 -16.21 1.55 -41.56
C PRO A 37 -16.14 0.32 -42.47
N LYS A 38 -16.25 -0.87 -41.87
CA LYS A 38 -16.38 -2.13 -42.62
C LYS A 38 -17.72 -2.12 -43.37
N THR A 39 -17.76 -2.74 -44.55
CA THR A 39 -18.98 -2.86 -45.36
C THR A 39 -19.61 -4.25 -45.29
N ASP A 40 -18.85 -5.26 -44.86
CA ASP A 40 -19.34 -6.63 -44.67
C ASP A 40 -20.20 -6.73 -43.39
N LYS A 41 -21.51 -6.88 -43.59
CA LYS A 41 -22.52 -6.99 -42.52
C LYS A 41 -22.25 -8.20 -41.59
N ALA A 42 -21.80 -9.34 -42.12
CA ALA A 42 -21.55 -10.53 -41.31
C ALA A 42 -20.33 -10.35 -40.41
N ALA A 43 -19.25 -9.78 -40.95
CA ALA A 43 -18.05 -9.45 -40.19
C ALA A 43 -18.34 -8.44 -39.07
N ILE A 44 -19.13 -7.39 -39.34
CA ILE A 44 -19.52 -6.39 -38.32
C ILE A 44 -20.27 -7.05 -37.16
N LEU A 45 -21.23 -7.94 -37.45
CA LEU A 45 -21.98 -8.64 -36.41
C LEU A 45 -21.09 -9.61 -35.62
N GLY A 46 -20.19 -10.35 -36.29
CA GLY A 46 -19.24 -11.24 -35.63
C GLY A 46 -18.29 -10.50 -34.70
N ASP A 47 -17.75 -9.37 -35.16
CA ASP A 47 -16.90 -8.49 -34.35
C ASP A 47 -17.67 -7.90 -33.16
N ALA A 48 -18.93 -7.50 -33.35
CA ALA A 48 -19.79 -7.00 -32.26
C ALA A 48 -19.99 -8.04 -31.17
N VAL A 49 -20.32 -9.28 -31.54
CA VAL A 49 -20.48 -10.37 -30.57
C VAL A 49 -19.17 -10.61 -29.80
N ARG A 50 -18.04 -10.63 -30.50
CA ARG A 50 -16.72 -10.80 -29.86
C ARG A 50 -16.44 -9.70 -28.85
N VAL A 51 -16.59 -8.44 -29.23
CA VAL A 51 -16.33 -7.28 -28.36
C VAL A 51 -17.27 -7.26 -27.17
N VAL A 52 -18.57 -7.54 -27.35
CA VAL A 52 -19.53 -7.60 -26.23
C VAL A 52 -19.14 -8.68 -25.23
N ASN A 53 -18.73 -9.86 -25.69
CA ASN A 53 -18.30 -10.93 -24.80
C ASN A 53 -17.01 -10.57 -24.05
N GLN A 54 -16.06 -9.94 -24.73
CA GLN A 54 -14.83 -9.43 -24.10
C GLN A 54 -15.15 -8.40 -23.00
N LEU A 55 -15.94 -7.38 -23.32
CA LEU A 55 -16.32 -6.34 -22.37
C LEU A 55 -17.10 -6.90 -21.17
N ARG A 56 -17.95 -7.91 -21.37
CA ARG A 56 -18.60 -8.61 -20.25
C ARG A 56 -17.59 -9.34 -19.36
N GLY A 57 -16.59 -9.98 -19.94
CA GLY A 57 -15.51 -10.63 -19.20
C GLY A 57 -14.65 -9.63 -18.42
N GLU A 58 -14.28 -8.51 -19.03
CA GLU A 58 -13.53 -7.43 -18.38
C GLU A 58 -14.34 -6.77 -17.25
N ALA A 59 -15.63 -6.51 -17.48
CA ALA A 59 -16.52 -5.97 -16.46
C ALA A 59 -16.67 -6.91 -15.25
N GLN A 60 -16.71 -8.22 -15.48
CA GLN A 60 -16.76 -9.21 -14.41
C GLN A 60 -15.44 -9.23 -13.62
N GLN A 61 -14.29 -9.26 -14.30
CA GLN A 61 -12.97 -9.20 -13.64
C GLN A 61 -12.79 -7.93 -12.81
N LEU A 62 -13.22 -6.77 -13.33
CA LEU A 62 -13.19 -5.50 -12.59
C LEU A 62 -14.09 -5.55 -11.35
N LYS A 63 -15.26 -6.18 -11.46
CA LYS A 63 -16.17 -6.35 -10.31
C LYS A 63 -15.55 -7.24 -9.24
N ASP A 64 -14.91 -8.32 -9.63
CA ASP A 64 -14.26 -9.27 -8.71
C ASP A 64 -13.06 -8.58 -8.02
N SER A 65 -12.16 -7.95 -8.78
CA SER A 65 -11.01 -7.21 -8.23
C SER A 65 -11.43 -6.05 -7.31
N ASN A 66 -12.52 -5.34 -7.63
CA ASN A 66 -13.06 -4.32 -6.75
C ASN A 66 -13.60 -4.91 -5.43
N GLY A 67 -14.17 -6.12 -5.48
CA GLY A 67 -14.54 -6.88 -4.28
C GLY A 67 -13.34 -7.21 -3.41
N ASP A 68 -12.29 -7.79 -4.00
CA ASP A 68 -11.06 -8.16 -3.29
C ASP A 68 -10.37 -6.95 -2.65
N LEU A 69 -10.30 -5.82 -3.38
CA LEU A 69 -9.76 -4.57 -2.83
C LEU A 69 -10.59 -4.03 -1.67
N GLN A 70 -11.92 -4.15 -1.75
CA GLN A 70 -12.82 -3.70 -0.68
C GLN A 70 -12.66 -4.55 0.58
N GLU A 71 -12.47 -5.87 0.42
CA GLU A 71 -12.12 -6.78 1.52
C GLU A 71 -10.77 -6.38 2.12
N LYS A 72 -9.74 -6.17 1.30
CA LYS A 72 -8.41 -5.78 1.77
C LYS A 72 -8.41 -4.46 2.54
N ILE A 73 -9.21 -3.49 2.10
CA ILE A 73 -9.42 -2.22 2.82
C ILE A 73 -10.03 -2.47 4.20
N ASN A 74 -10.98 -3.40 4.31
CA ASN A 74 -11.64 -3.71 5.58
C ASN A 74 -10.69 -4.45 6.54
N GLU A 75 -9.92 -5.42 6.04
CA GLU A 75 -8.85 -6.08 6.81
C GLU A 75 -7.86 -5.07 7.38
N LEU A 76 -7.31 -4.17 6.53
CA LEU A 76 -6.35 -3.17 6.95
C LEU A 76 -6.94 -2.17 7.96
N LYS A 77 -8.23 -1.85 7.87
CA LYS A 77 -8.92 -1.03 8.87
C LYS A 77 -9.01 -1.75 10.21
N ALA A 78 -9.29 -3.05 10.21
CA ALA A 78 -9.35 -3.87 11.42
C ALA A 78 -7.96 -3.97 12.07
N GLU A 79 -6.93 -4.36 11.29
CA GLU A 79 -5.55 -4.47 11.78
C GLU A 79 -5.02 -3.15 12.35
N LYS A 80 -5.30 -2.02 11.68
CA LYS A 80 -4.96 -0.68 12.20
C LYS A 80 -5.61 -0.41 13.56
N ASN A 81 -6.86 -0.84 13.76
CA ASN A 81 -7.54 -0.65 15.04
C ASN A 81 -6.93 -1.54 16.12
N GLU A 82 -6.65 -2.81 15.83
CA GLU A 82 -5.99 -3.73 16.75
C GLU A 82 -4.61 -3.20 17.18
N LEU A 83 -3.81 -2.68 16.24
CA LEU A 83 -2.52 -2.06 16.54
C LEU A 83 -2.67 -0.82 17.44
N ARG A 84 -3.75 -0.05 17.28
CA ARG A 84 -4.03 1.11 18.14
C ARG A 84 -4.34 0.67 19.57
N ASP A 85 -5.14 -0.39 19.72
CA ASP A 85 -5.53 -0.94 21.00
C ASP A 85 -4.31 -1.56 21.72
N GLU A 86 -3.50 -2.33 20.99
CA GLU A 86 -2.26 -2.91 21.48
C GLU A 86 -1.27 -1.83 21.93
N LYS A 87 -1.09 -0.77 21.13
CA LYS A 87 -0.26 0.38 21.49
C LYS A 87 -0.73 1.03 22.79
N GLN A 88 -2.03 1.19 22.99
CA GLN A 88 -2.57 1.80 24.21
C GLN A 88 -2.41 0.89 25.44
N ARG A 89 -2.57 -0.43 25.25
CA ARG A 89 -2.31 -1.44 26.28
C ARG A 89 -0.86 -1.40 26.74
N LEU A 90 0.09 -1.46 25.81
CA LEU A 90 1.52 -1.41 26.10
C LEU A 90 1.94 -0.09 26.76
N LYS A 91 1.36 1.04 26.34
CA LYS A 91 1.62 2.34 26.99
C LYS A 91 1.22 2.31 28.46
N THR A 92 0.06 1.74 28.75
CA THR A 92 -0.47 1.63 30.13
C THR A 92 0.40 0.70 30.97
N GLU A 93 0.82 -0.44 30.42
CA GLU A 93 1.71 -1.39 31.09
C GLU A 93 3.09 -0.77 31.35
N LYS A 94 3.66 -0.07 30.37
CA LYS A 94 4.91 0.70 30.53
C LYS A 94 4.80 1.69 31.68
N GLU A 95 3.76 2.52 31.71
CA GLU A 95 3.54 3.51 32.79
C GLU A 95 3.33 2.85 34.17
N ASN A 96 2.76 1.63 34.20
CA ASN A 96 2.63 0.86 35.43
C ASN A 96 3.99 0.35 35.94
N ILE A 97 4.81 -0.22 35.05
CA ILE A 97 6.15 -0.71 35.40
C ILE A 97 7.06 0.44 35.82
N GLU A 98 7.04 1.58 35.12
CA GLU A 98 7.80 2.77 35.48
C GLU A 98 7.44 3.27 36.89
N ARG A 99 6.14 3.22 37.26
CA ARG A 99 5.69 3.52 38.64
C ARG A 99 6.23 2.53 39.66
N GLN A 100 6.23 1.23 39.35
CA GLN A 100 6.79 0.20 40.24
C GLN A 100 8.30 0.40 40.45
N ILE A 101 9.06 0.66 39.39
CA ILE A 101 10.50 0.94 39.46
C ILE A 101 10.76 2.20 40.31
N LYS A 102 9.98 3.27 40.11
CA LYS A 102 10.11 4.49 40.90
C LYS A 102 9.82 4.24 42.39
N ALA A 103 8.79 3.44 42.70
CA ALA A 103 8.44 3.06 44.07
C ALA A 103 9.54 2.22 44.75
N LEU A 104 10.14 1.28 44.00
CA LEU A 104 11.26 0.46 44.49
C LEU A 104 12.52 1.30 44.74
N ASN A 105 12.84 2.25 43.84
CA ASN A 105 13.98 3.15 44.01
C ASN A 105 13.79 4.23 45.09
N THR A 106 12.56 4.48 45.55
CA THR A 106 12.29 5.39 46.68
C THR A 106 12.40 4.72 48.06
N GLN A 107 12.72 3.43 48.14
CA GLN A 107 13.09 2.81 49.41
C GLN A 107 14.42 3.41 49.89
N PRO A 108 14.47 4.07 51.07
CA PRO A 108 15.73 4.56 51.60
C PRO A 108 16.58 3.35 51.96
N GLY A 109 17.62 3.09 51.16
CA GLY A 109 18.70 2.19 51.52
C GLY A 109 19.44 2.75 52.73
N PHE A 110 18.89 2.54 53.92
CA PHE A 110 19.57 2.74 55.20
C PHE A 110 20.54 1.57 55.40
N LEU A 111 21.55 1.48 54.53
CA LEU A 111 22.70 0.63 54.77
C LEU A 111 23.81 1.52 55.35
N PRO A 112 24.28 1.26 56.59
CA PRO A 112 25.38 2.00 57.15
C PRO A 112 26.63 1.68 56.32
N HIS A 113 27.17 2.68 55.63
CA HIS A 113 28.50 2.57 55.03
C HIS A 113 29.50 2.16 56.13
N PRO A 114 30.26 1.05 55.98
CA PRO A 114 31.36 0.80 56.89
C PRO A 114 32.39 1.91 56.70
N ALA A 115 32.78 2.54 57.80
CA ALA A 115 33.78 3.60 57.82
C ALA A 115 35.05 3.12 57.10
N ALA A 116 35.42 3.80 56.03
CA ALA A 116 36.69 3.58 55.35
C ALA A 116 37.84 3.96 56.31
N ILE A 117 38.67 2.98 56.63
CA ILE A 117 39.92 3.17 57.39
C ILE A 117 40.85 4.07 56.53
N PRO A 118 41.39 5.18 57.06
CA PRO A 118 42.32 6.01 56.29
C PRO A 118 43.68 5.31 56.20
N GLY A 119 44.06 4.89 55.00
CA GLY A 119 45.41 4.42 54.69
C GLY A 119 46.39 5.62 54.61
N PRO A 120 47.60 5.51 55.15
CA PRO A 120 48.49 6.65 55.33
C PRO A 120 49.39 6.83 54.11
N PHE A 121 48.94 7.49 53.04
CA PHE A 121 49.87 8.09 52.08
C PHE A 121 49.27 9.34 51.44
N SER A 122 49.76 10.47 51.92
CA SER A 122 49.53 11.81 51.37
C SER A 122 50.53 12.08 50.24
N ALA A 123 50.06 12.58 49.09
CA ALA A 123 50.88 13.35 48.16
C ALA A 123 50.03 14.47 47.53
N PRO A 124 50.53 15.72 47.43
CA PRO A 124 49.71 16.89 47.18
C PRO A 124 49.54 17.15 45.67
N GLY A 125 48.33 17.51 45.27
CA GLY A 125 48.04 17.92 43.89
C GLY A 125 46.60 18.39 43.76
N GLN A 126 46.29 19.58 44.26
CA GLN A 126 45.05 20.27 43.90
C GLN A 126 45.19 20.83 42.48
N VAL A 127 44.27 20.42 41.59
CA VAL A 127 43.84 21.25 40.46
C VAL A 127 42.32 21.07 40.28
N VAL A 128 41.61 22.08 40.75
CA VAL A 128 40.48 22.76 40.09
C VAL A 128 39.40 21.90 39.41
N GLY A 129 38.21 21.89 40.03
CA GLY A 129 36.93 22.01 39.31
C GLY A 129 36.51 20.83 38.42
N GLY A 130 35.95 19.77 39.02
CA GLY A 130 35.41 18.62 38.27
C GLY A 130 33.95 18.33 38.63
N LYS A 131 33.01 18.87 37.85
CA LYS A 131 31.62 18.40 37.81
C LYS A 131 31.55 17.23 36.83
N LEU A 132 31.89 16.02 37.25
CA LEU A 132 31.64 14.82 36.45
C LEU A 132 31.28 13.66 37.38
N MET A 133 29.97 13.46 37.55
CA MET A 133 29.45 12.12 37.86
C MET A 133 29.97 11.16 36.77
N PRO A 134 30.46 9.96 37.10
CA PRO A 134 30.73 8.97 36.08
C PRO A 134 29.38 8.53 35.50
N PHE A 135 29.05 9.09 34.34
CA PHE A 135 28.10 8.48 33.41
C PHE A 135 28.72 7.16 32.99
N VAL A 136 28.32 6.06 33.63
CA VAL A 136 28.48 4.70 33.07
C VAL A 136 27.48 4.61 31.93
N GLY A 137 27.80 5.31 30.84
CA GLY A 137 27.22 5.07 29.54
C GLY A 137 27.72 3.72 29.08
N TYR A 138 26.80 2.85 28.70
CA TYR A 138 27.13 1.65 27.93
C TYR A 138 28.14 2.05 26.84
N PRO A 139 29.25 1.30 26.68
CA PRO A 139 30.21 1.59 25.62
C PRO A 139 29.43 1.67 24.30
N GLY A 140 29.74 2.69 23.49
CA GLY A 140 29.09 3.01 22.23
C GLY A 140 29.38 1.97 21.15
N VAL A 141 28.99 0.73 21.40
CA VAL A 141 29.16 -0.38 20.50
C VAL A 141 27.91 -0.42 19.60
N SER A 142 28.04 0.11 18.38
CA SER A 142 26.98 0.09 17.36
C SER A 142 26.48 -1.34 17.14
N MET A 143 25.17 -1.55 17.24
CA MET A 143 24.54 -2.88 17.15
C MET A 143 24.87 -3.65 15.85
N TRP A 144 25.29 -2.94 14.79
CA TRP A 144 25.72 -3.50 13.52
C TRP A 144 26.89 -4.49 13.61
N GLN A 145 27.80 -4.33 14.58
CA GLN A 145 28.93 -5.26 14.72
C GLN A 145 28.53 -6.64 15.26
N PHE A 146 27.27 -6.79 15.72
CA PHE A 146 26.70 -8.06 16.18
C PHE A 146 25.82 -8.70 15.11
N MET A 147 25.71 -8.10 13.91
CA MET A 147 24.96 -8.67 12.81
C MET A 147 25.84 -9.63 11.99
N PRO A 148 25.32 -10.79 11.56
CA PRO A 148 26.07 -11.69 10.69
C PRO A 148 26.38 -11.01 9.34
N PRO A 149 27.56 -11.26 8.73
CA PRO A 149 27.98 -10.59 7.48
C PRO A 149 26.96 -10.64 6.33
N ALA A 150 26.17 -11.73 6.26
CA ALA A 150 25.10 -11.87 5.27
C ALA A 150 23.96 -10.85 5.41
N ALA A 151 23.77 -10.25 6.60
CA ALA A 151 22.76 -9.23 6.85
C ALA A 151 23.25 -7.80 6.56
N VAL A 152 24.56 -7.62 6.33
CA VAL A 152 25.20 -6.33 5.98
C VAL A 152 25.60 -6.31 4.50
N ASP A 153 25.47 -7.45 3.81
CA ASP A 153 25.81 -7.58 2.39
C ASP A 153 24.74 -6.93 1.50
N THR A 154 25.00 -5.67 1.14
CA THR A 154 24.17 -4.89 0.20
C THR A 154 24.59 -5.10 -1.25
N SER A 155 25.54 -5.99 -1.53
CA SER A 155 26.04 -6.22 -2.90
C SER A 155 24.94 -6.71 -3.85
N GLN A 156 23.88 -7.32 -3.34
CA GLN A 156 22.72 -7.80 -4.11
C GLN A 156 21.53 -6.81 -4.14
N ASP A 157 21.63 -5.66 -3.48
CA ASP A 157 20.52 -4.70 -3.36
C ASP A 157 20.10 -4.12 -4.74
N HIS A 158 21.03 -4.08 -5.70
CA HIS A 158 20.79 -3.61 -7.07
C HIS A 158 19.97 -4.59 -7.92
N VAL A 159 19.88 -5.87 -7.54
CA VAL A 159 19.10 -6.91 -8.26
C VAL A 159 17.61 -6.83 -7.89
N LEU A 160 17.30 -6.31 -6.70
CA LEU A 160 15.94 -6.22 -6.16
C LEU A 160 15.24 -4.88 -6.43
N ARG A 161 15.94 -3.88 -6.99
CA ARG A 161 15.30 -2.64 -7.42
C ARG A 161 14.81 -2.74 -8.87
N PRO A 162 13.53 -2.47 -9.15
CA PRO A 162 13.08 -2.29 -10.52
C PRO A 162 13.80 -1.09 -11.16
N PRO A 163 14.07 -1.12 -12.48
CA PRO A 163 14.76 -0.03 -13.15
C PRO A 163 13.94 1.26 -13.01
N VAL A 164 14.58 2.29 -12.48
CA VAL A 164 14.02 3.64 -12.44
C VAL A 164 14.00 4.16 -13.87
N ALA A 165 12.79 4.45 -14.37
CA ALA A 165 12.54 5.08 -15.66
C ALA A 165 12.95 6.56 -15.65
#